data_AF-A0A7V1HWQ6-F1
#
_entry.id   AF-A0A7V1HWQ6-F1
#
_cell.length_a   1.000
_cell.length_b   1.000
_cell.length_c   1.000
_cell.angle_alpha   90.00
_cell.angle_beta   90.00
_cell.angle_gamma   90.00
#
_symmetry.space_group_name_H-M   'P 1'
#
loop_
_entity.id
_entity.type
_entity.pdbx_description
1 polymer ?
#
loop_
_entity_poly.entity_id
_entity_poly.type
_entity_poly.pdbx_seq_one_letter_code
_entity_poly.pdbx_strand_id
1 'polypeptide(L)'
;MKKNITFTIILIFIILANNSILANLPEQIFCPDDITISCCQDYDNLEITGDPADLNPQFNYFTKVDSLGIDECRIGIIKRTWTGHNVLGQFSCVQFITMERNDEFAGDIHWPYDWSGQCGDEIPYAEPQYDIGFCDQVAHTFKDDTFRFTPNACIKILRNWKVIDWCIYEPNSGSTNGIWEHTQILMITDQTPPEISECKDRTIKALNVNCSANFTLHKEADDNNCGLDSPLKWVFELDLNSDWQIDTTGTIESQQADLELYNIPTGTHKIKWKVFDGCANVSTCMETITVVDGKAPTPICYLSTTENLVSGDDSLRFPAKNFIKDAFDNCTAKEDLIFSYSPDPKDSVKTFTCWDLGFQFFRIFAIDEAGNSDFAYVLTRVMINGPCSYYPLVQGSLISMNNQPVKNINIGLEGAGRLYLIDKTNENGKFSFPYQESEVKPKLRFVAGNNLVPNINVEDLKMMIDYLLGKKDLDEFNKFAADINGDEKITATDIIMMKKILLGKLDYKDIKNSAKFYTKDPVSNTYKEIEYIENLKDPMTIYCVLKGDIR
;
A
#
# COMPACT_ATOMS: atom_id res chain seq x y z
N MET A 1 -52.18 72.86 -69.48
CA MET A 1 -52.19 74.15 -70.21
C MET A 1 -51.86 73.86 -71.68
N LYS A 2 -52.58 74.42 -72.68
CA LYS A 2 -52.35 74.35 -74.16
C LYS A 2 -51.83 73.01 -74.78
N LYS A 3 -52.64 72.25 -75.53
CA LYS A 3 -53.00 72.38 -76.97
C LYS A 3 -51.97 71.84 -78.00
N ASN A 4 -52.42 70.84 -78.77
CA ASN A 4 -52.44 70.72 -80.27
C ASN A 4 -51.09 70.66 -81.04
N ILE A 5 -50.96 70.19 -82.31
CA ILE A 5 -51.86 70.04 -83.50
C ILE A 5 -51.24 68.96 -84.48
N THR A 6 -51.66 68.69 -85.74
CA THR A 6 -52.84 68.00 -86.35
C THR A 6 -52.51 67.67 -87.84
N PHE A 7 -53.37 66.96 -88.60
CA PHE A 7 -53.37 66.63 -90.06
C PHE A 7 -52.62 65.34 -90.52
N THR A 8 -53.09 64.37 -91.34
CA THR A 8 -54.31 64.04 -92.18
C THR A 8 -54.07 64.02 -93.72
N ILE A 9 -54.75 63.12 -94.47
CA ILE A 9 -54.96 62.96 -95.97
C ILE A 9 -54.29 61.70 -96.65
N ILE A 10 -54.79 60.96 -97.67
CA ILE A 10 -56.16 60.49 -98.10
C ILE A 10 -56.12 59.44 -99.30
N LEU A 11 -56.94 58.35 -99.29
CA LEU A 11 -57.51 57.53 -100.43
C LEU A 11 -56.56 56.82 -101.49
N ILE A 12 -56.89 55.83 -102.39
CA ILE A 12 -57.96 54.78 -102.58
C ILE A 12 -57.67 53.79 -103.78
N PHE A 13 -58.40 52.64 -103.89
CA PHE A 13 -58.73 51.80 -105.12
C PHE A 13 -57.68 50.82 -105.77
N ILE A 14 -58.02 49.77 -106.58
CA ILE A 14 -59.18 48.81 -106.72
C ILE A 14 -58.95 47.66 -107.79
N ILE A 15 -59.77 46.58 -107.77
CA ILE A 15 -60.15 45.56 -108.83
C ILE A 15 -59.28 44.29 -109.15
N LEU A 16 -59.92 43.12 -108.88
CA LEU A 16 -59.94 41.75 -109.51
C LEU A 16 -58.75 41.14 -110.30
N ALA A 17 -58.39 39.87 -109.96
CA ALA A 17 -58.73 38.67 -110.76
C ALA A 17 -58.22 37.31 -110.16
N ASN A 18 -58.85 36.21 -110.60
CA ASN A 18 -58.47 34.78 -110.53
C ASN A 18 -58.53 33.98 -109.20
N ASN A 19 -59.16 32.79 -109.29
CA ASN A 19 -59.09 31.70 -108.33
C ASN A 19 -57.89 30.78 -108.62
N SER A 20 -57.23 30.30 -107.58
CA SER A 20 -56.58 28.98 -107.56
C SER A 20 -56.73 28.36 -106.17
N ILE A 21 -57.20 27.11 -106.11
CA ILE A 21 -57.39 26.42 -104.83
C ILE A 21 -56.04 25.87 -104.36
N LEU A 22 -55.57 26.38 -103.22
CA LEU A 22 -54.73 25.64 -102.29
C LEU A 22 -55.10 26.12 -100.89
N ALA A 23 -55.61 25.23 -100.05
CA ALA A 23 -55.78 25.53 -98.64
C ALA A 23 -54.38 25.67 -98.03
N ASN A 24 -54.06 26.84 -97.48
CA ASN A 24 -52.82 27.04 -96.76
C ASN A 24 -52.97 26.38 -95.38
N LEU A 25 -52.69 25.07 -95.35
CA LEU A 25 -52.87 24.22 -94.18
C LEU A 25 -51.95 24.71 -93.05
N PRO A 26 -52.44 24.91 -91.81
CA PRO A 26 -51.57 25.19 -90.69
C PRO A 26 -50.83 23.90 -90.31
N GLU A 27 -49.63 23.72 -90.86
CA GLU A 27 -48.64 22.69 -90.50
C GLU A 27 -48.04 22.90 -89.08
N GLN A 28 -48.74 23.65 -88.23
CA GLN A 28 -48.32 24.08 -86.92
C GLN A 28 -49.40 23.75 -85.89
N ILE A 29 -48.97 23.11 -84.81
CA ILE A 29 -49.72 22.92 -83.57
C ILE A 29 -49.28 24.00 -82.58
N PHE A 30 -50.24 24.65 -81.92
CA PHE A 30 -50.01 25.57 -80.82
C PHE A 30 -49.96 24.79 -79.51
N CYS A 31 -48.97 25.03 -78.66
CA CYS A 31 -48.95 24.47 -77.31
C CYS A 31 -49.72 25.41 -76.36
N PRO A 32 -50.16 24.93 -75.18
CA PRO A 32 -50.43 25.81 -74.06
C PRO A 32 -49.17 26.62 -73.73
N ASP A 33 -49.34 27.82 -73.16
CA ASP A 33 -48.21 28.69 -72.80
C ASP A 33 -47.28 28.02 -71.76
N ASP A 34 -46.00 28.42 -71.78
CA ASP A 34 -45.03 28.03 -70.76
C ASP A 34 -45.48 28.56 -69.38
N ILE A 35 -45.37 27.73 -68.34
CA ILE A 35 -45.97 28.01 -67.02
C ILE A 35 -45.00 27.67 -65.88
N THR A 36 -44.91 28.57 -64.90
CA THR A 36 -44.29 28.26 -63.58
C THR A 36 -45.38 27.77 -62.63
N ILE A 37 -45.15 26.63 -61.98
CA ILE A 37 -45.99 26.09 -60.91
C ILE A 37 -45.13 25.74 -59.69
N SER A 38 -45.76 25.63 -58.52
CA SER A 38 -45.07 25.18 -57.32
C SER A 38 -44.60 23.73 -57.46
N CYS A 39 -43.44 23.39 -56.90
CA CYS A 39 -42.97 22.02 -56.72
C CYS A 39 -43.93 21.10 -55.94
N CYS A 40 -44.92 21.66 -55.23
CA CYS A 40 -46.02 20.93 -54.58
C CYS A 40 -47.27 20.70 -55.47
N GLN A 41 -47.30 21.23 -56.69
CA GLN A 41 -48.39 21.04 -57.64
C GLN A 41 -48.06 19.91 -58.63
N ASP A 42 -49.09 19.16 -59.02
CA ASP A 42 -48.96 18.09 -60.01
C ASP A 42 -48.81 18.67 -61.42
N TYR A 43 -47.61 18.54 -62.01
CA TYR A 43 -47.33 18.95 -63.39
C TYR A 43 -48.06 18.06 -64.41
N ASP A 44 -48.50 16.85 -64.05
CA ASP A 44 -49.27 15.97 -64.93
C ASP A 44 -50.75 16.40 -65.03
N ASN A 45 -51.24 17.25 -64.11
CA ASN A 45 -52.58 17.80 -64.14
C ASN A 45 -52.74 18.88 -65.24
N LEU A 46 -53.59 18.58 -66.23
CA LEU A 46 -53.87 19.45 -67.38
C LEU A 46 -54.84 20.61 -67.06
N GLU A 47 -55.58 20.56 -65.94
CA GLU A 47 -56.36 21.72 -65.47
C GLU A 47 -55.44 22.85 -64.93
N ILE A 48 -54.22 22.49 -64.50
CA ILE A 48 -53.20 23.43 -64.03
C ILE A 48 -52.27 23.82 -65.19
N THR A 49 -51.82 22.85 -65.98
CA THR A 49 -50.78 23.05 -67.00
C THR A 49 -51.31 23.26 -68.42
N GLY A 50 -52.61 23.12 -68.65
CA GLY A 50 -53.27 23.32 -69.94
C GLY A 50 -53.22 22.11 -70.89
N ASP A 51 -54.14 22.10 -71.86
CA ASP A 51 -54.26 21.09 -72.91
C ASP A 51 -54.33 21.79 -74.29
N PRO A 52 -53.56 21.37 -75.31
CA PRO A 52 -53.63 21.94 -76.66
C PRO A 52 -54.99 21.74 -77.37
N ALA A 53 -55.90 20.89 -76.86
CA ALA A 53 -57.16 20.56 -77.52
C ALA A 53 -58.03 21.78 -77.89
N ASP A 54 -58.26 22.70 -76.95
CA ASP A 54 -59.08 23.91 -77.18
C ASP A 54 -58.39 24.91 -78.12
N LEU A 55 -57.05 24.90 -78.17
CA LEU A 55 -56.24 25.77 -79.02
C LEU A 55 -56.13 25.25 -80.47
N ASN A 56 -56.44 23.98 -80.71
CA ASN A 56 -56.13 23.29 -81.97
C ASN A 56 -57.29 22.40 -82.49
N PRO A 57 -58.46 22.98 -82.82
CA PRO A 57 -59.68 22.23 -83.21
C PRO A 57 -59.59 21.47 -84.56
N GLN A 58 -58.40 21.37 -85.17
CA GLN A 58 -58.12 20.71 -86.45
C GLN A 58 -57.38 19.36 -86.31
N PHE A 59 -57.21 18.86 -85.08
CA PHE A 59 -56.59 17.57 -84.78
C PHE A 59 -57.59 16.63 -84.11
N ASN A 60 -57.41 15.31 -84.31
CA ASN A 60 -58.34 14.29 -83.85
C ASN A 60 -58.08 13.83 -82.40
N TYR A 61 -56.81 13.85 -81.99
CA TYR A 61 -56.37 13.56 -80.62
C TYR A 61 -54.93 14.05 -80.41
N PHE A 62 -54.54 14.18 -79.14
CA PHE A 62 -53.22 14.58 -78.69
C PHE A 62 -52.59 13.52 -77.79
N THR A 63 -51.26 13.53 -77.69
CA THR A 63 -50.48 12.79 -76.70
C THR A 63 -49.39 13.70 -76.14
N LYS A 64 -49.01 13.51 -74.87
CA LYS A 64 -47.85 14.16 -74.25
C LYS A 64 -46.74 13.15 -73.97
N VAL A 65 -45.49 13.61 -74.10
CA VAL A 65 -44.29 12.93 -73.60
C VAL A 65 -43.44 13.94 -72.86
N ASP A 66 -43.19 13.70 -71.58
CA ASP A 66 -42.50 14.64 -70.70
C ASP A 66 -41.05 14.20 -70.48
N SER A 67 -40.12 15.11 -70.76
CA SER A 67 -38.71 14.97 -70.39
C SER A 67 -38.51 15.71 -69.07
N LEU A 68 -38.43 14.94 -67.97
CA LEU A 68 -38.23 15.48 -66.63
C LEU A 68 -36.81 16.03 -66.48
N GLY A 69 -36.70 17.35 -66.32
CA GLY A 69 -35.46 18.07 -65.99
C GLY A 69 -35.55 18.70 -64.60
N ILE A 70 -36.04 17.92 -63.63
CA ILE A 70 -36.15 18.30 -62.22
C ILE A 70 -35.09 17.59 -61.38
N ASP A 71 -34.67 18.24 -60.30
CA ASP A 71 -33.74 17.71 -59.31
C ASP A 71 -34.44 16.90 -58.20
N GLU A 72 -33.66 16.44 -57.22
CA GLU A 72 -34.18 15.67 -56.08
C GLU A 72 -35.03 16.54 -55.10
N CYS A 73 -34.97 17.86 -55.24
CA CYS A 73 -35.81 18.85 -54.55
C CYS A 73 -37.14 19.12 -55.30
N ARG A 74 -37.38 18.43 -56.43
CA ARG A 74 -38.55 18.58 -57.33
C ARG A 74 -38.62 19.96 -58.00
N ILE A 75 -37.47 20.61 -58.17
CA ILE A 75 -37.31 21.94 -58.80
C ILE A 75 -36.60 21.77 -60.14
N GLY A 76 -36.90 22.63 -61.11
CA GLY A 76 -36.28 22.60 -62.44
C GLY A 76 -37.28 22.79 -63.57
N ILE A 77 -37.00 22.23 -64.75
CA ILE A 77 -37.81 22.46 -65.95
C ILE A 77 -38.23 21.12 -66.58
N ILE A 78 -39.53 20.88 -66.62
CA ILE A 78 -40.14 19.76 -67.32
C ILE A 78 -40.44 20.19 -68.76
N LYS A 79 -39.84 19.50 -69.72
CA LYS A 79 -40.09 19.76 -71.15
C LYS A 79 -41.17 18.81 -71.66
N ARG A 80 -42.40 19.30 -71.70
CA ARG A 80 -43.57 18.60 -72.23
C ARG A 80 -43.61 18.71 -73.75
N THR A 81 -43.50 17.57 -74.43
CA THR A 81 -43.62 17.51 -75.90
C THR A 81 -45.03 17.04 -76.24
N TRP A 82 -45.87 17.97 -76.70
CA TRP A 82 -47.21 17.67 -77.19
C TRP A 82 -47.15 17.22 -78.65
N THR A 83 -47.94 16.20 -78.97
CA THR A 83 -48.03 15.60 -80.30
C THR A 83 -49.49 15.48 -80.71
N GLY A 84 -49.90 16.23 -81.74
CA GLY A 84 -51.24 16.18 -82.33
C GLY A 84 -51.27 15.36 -83.61
N HIS A 85 -52.34 14.57 -83.79
CA HIS A 85 -52.56 13.75 -84.99
C HIS A 85 -53.79 14.23 -85.79
N ASN A 86 -53.63 14.47 -87.08
CA ASN A 86 -54.70 14.83 -88.01
C ASN A 86 -54.65 13.98 -89.29
N VAL A 87 -55.48 14.30 -90.29
CA VAL A 87 -55.56 13.52 -91.55
C VAL A 87 -54.37 13.69 -92.51
N LEU A 88 -53.42 14.59 -92.17
CA LEU A 88 -52.25 14.90 -92.98
C LEU A 88 -50.96 14.32 -92.38
N GLY A 89 -50.90 14.20 -91.05
CA GLY A 89 -49.74 13.64 -90.37
C GLY A 89 -49.75 13.87 -88.85
N GLN A 90 -48.54 13.82 -88.30
CA GLN A 90 -48.23 14.04 -86.90
C GLN A 90 -47.41 15.32 -86.78
N PHE A 91 -47.85 16.23 -85.91
CA PHE A 91 -47.19 17.51 -85.67
C PHE A 91 -46.94 17.68 -84.17
N SER A 92 -45.84 18.33 -83.79
CA SER A 92 -45.48 18.51 -82.38
C SER A 92 -45.10 19.94 -82.04
N CYS A 93 -45.34 20.31 -80.78
CA CYS A 93 -44.85 21.51 -80.15
C CYS A 93 -44.28 21.17 -78.77
N VAL A 94 -43.65 22.15 -78.14
CA VAL A 94 -43.07 22.03 -76.80
C VAL A 94 -43.72 23.07 -75.90
N GLN A 95 -43.99 22.66 -74.67
CA GLN A 95 -44.29 23.51 -73.53
C GLN A 95 -43.21 23.26 -72.47
N PHE A 96 -42.76 24.32 -71.80
CA PHE A 96 -41.91 24.25 -70.62
C PHE A 96 -42.75 24.51 -69.37
N ILE A 97 -42.67 23.58 -68.42
CA ILE A 97 -43.28 23.70 -67.10
C ILE A 97 -42.14 23.87 -66.11
N THR A 98 -42.01 25.06 -65.53
CA THR A 98 -40.98 25.36 -64.52
C THR A 98 -41.54 25.00 -63.15
N MET A 99 -40.83 24.14 -62.42
CA MET A 99 -41.15 23.78 -61.04
C MET A 99 -40.30 24.66 -60.12
N GLU A 100 -40.94 25.56 -59.37
CA GLU A 100 -40.28 26.50 -58.46
C GLU A 100 -40.72 26.28 -57.00
N ARG A 101 -39.90 26.71 -56.03
CA ARG A 101 -40.26 26.66 -54.61
C ARG A 101 -41.02 27.90 -54.18
N ASN A 102 -42.23 27.68 -53.67
CA ASN A 102 -43.11 28.74 -53.16
C ASN A 102 -43.31 28.70 -51.63
N ASP A 103 -42.70 27.72 -50.95
CA ASP A 103 -42.73 27.55 -49.49
C ASP A 103 -41.38 26.95 -49.06
N GLU A 104 -40.75 27.50 -48.02
CA GLU A 104 -39.40 27.11 -47.55
C GLU A 104 -39.48 26.60 -46.11
N PHE A 105 -38.78 25.48 -45.81
CA PHE A 105 -38.66 25.01 -44.44
C PHE A 105 -37.98 26.07 -43.54
N ALA A 106 -38.79 26.78 -42.75
CA ALA A 106 -38.36 27.95 -41.97
C ALA A 106 -37.47 27.61 -40.75
N GLY A 107 -37.29 26.32 -40.44
CA GLY A 107 -36.57 25.87 -39.25
C GLY A 107 -37.41 25.79 -37.98
N ASP A 108 -38.73 25.60 -38.11
CA ASP A 108 -39.65 25.31 -37.00
C ASP A 108 -39.40 23.91 -36.43
N ILE A 109 -38.27 23.78 -35.73
CA ILE A 109 -37.73 22.53 -35.19
C ILE A 109 -38.01 22.47 -33.68
N HIS A 110 -38.73 21.44 -33.26
CA HIS A 110 -38.88 21.07 -31.87
C HIS A 110 -37.65 20.28 -31.41
N TRP A 111 -36.66 21.01 -30.88
CA TRP A 111 -35.41 20.45 -30.37
C TRP A 111 -35.61 19.57 -29.12
N PRO A 112 -34.80 18.51 -28.94
CA PRO A 112 -34.76 17.73 -27.70
C PRO A 112 -34.42 18.59 -26.48
N TYR A 113 -35.19 18.44 -25.39
CA TYR A 113 -34.92 19.11 -24.12
C TYR A 113 -33.64 18.61 -23.44
N ASP A 114 -32.99 19.48 -22.67
CA ASP A 114 -31.94 19.11 -21.71
C ASP A 114 -32.44 18.03 -20.73
N TRP A 115 -31.54 17.17 -20.28
CA TRP A 115 -31.85 16.06 -19.36
C TRP A 115 -30.82 15.96 -18.23
N SER A 116 -31.29 15.56 -17.05
CA SER A 116 -30.44 15.14 -15.94
C SER A 116 -31.09 14.01 -15.16
N GLY A 117 -30.27 13.07 -14.70
CA GLY A 117 -30.66 11.91 -13.91
C GLY A 117 -29.48 11.36 -13.11
N GLN A 118 -29.71 10.26 -12.42
CA GLN A 118 -28.71 9.56 -11.63
C GLN A 118 -27.93 8.54 -12.47
N CYS A 119 -26.80 8.05 -11.95
CA CYS A 119 -26.11 6.91 -12.52
C CYS A 119 -27.03 5.67 -12.57
N GLY A 120 -27.12 5.04 -13.74
CA GLY A 120 -28.03 3.92 -14.00
C GLY A 120 -29.38 4.30 -14.63
N ASP A 121 -29.78 5.58 -14.65
CA ASP A 121 -30.97 6.02 -15.37
C ASP A 121 -30.79 5.89 -16.89
N GLU A 122 -31.81 5.39 -17.59
CA GLU A 122 -31.85 5.41 -19.06
C GLU A 122 -32.05 6.85 -19.55
N ILE A 123 -31.10 7.39 -20.32
CA ILE A 123 -31.26 8.67 -21.00
C ILE A 123 -32.40 8.53 -22.02
N PRO A 124 -33.49 9.32 -21.93
CA PRO A 124 -34.62 9.19 -22.84
C PRO A 124 -34.22 9.42 -24.30
N TYR A 125 -34.71 8.56 -25.20
CA TYR A 125 -34.55 8.80 -26.64
C TYR A 125 -35.34 10.04 -27.05
N ALA A 126 -34.65 11.02 -27.62
CA ALA A 126 -35.22 12.23 -28.17
C ALA A 126 -34.36 12.69 -29.35
N GLU A 127 -35.02 13.12 -30.42
CA GLU A 127 -34.43 13.61 -31.66
C GLU A 127 -35.23 14.83 -32.15
N PRO A 128 -34.64 15.76 -32.94
CA PRO A 128 -35.34 16.94 -33.43
C PRO A 128 -36.59 16.56 -34.23
N GLN A 129 -37.75 17.03 -33.80
CA GLN A 129 -39.02 16.82 -34.51
C GLN A 129 -39.30 18.06 -35.38
N TYR A 130 -39.69 17.83 -36.63
CA TYR A 130 -40.02 18.87 -37.60
C TYR A 130 -40.96 18.31 -38.67
N ASP A 131 -41.90 19.13 -39.14
CA ASP A 131 -42.73 18.80 -40.30
C ASP A 131 -41.99 19.17 -41.60
N ILE A 132 -41.95 18.25 -42.57
CA ILE A 132 -41.29 18.48 -43.87
C ILE A 132 -42.31 18.85 -44.95
N GLY A 133 -42.01 19.88 -45.73
CA GLY A 133 -42.79 20.31 -46.88
C GLY A 133 -42.57 19.42 -48.11
N PHE A 134 -43.37 19.65 -49.15
CA PHE A 134 -43.32 18.86 -50.38
C PHE A 134 -42.12 19.24 -51.30
N CYS A 135 -41.21 20.10 -50.88
CA CYS A 135 -40.07 20.56 -51.71
C CYS A 135 -38.72 20.51 -50.98
N ASP A 136 -38.70 19.95 -49.77
CA ASP A 136 -37.56 19.98 -48.86
C ASP A 136 -36.89 18.60 -48.79
N GLN A 137 -35.63 18.57 -48.40
CA GLN A 137 -34.88 17.37 -48.03
C GLN A 137 -34.20 17.57 -46.68
N VAL A 138 -35.02 17.62 -45.63
CA VAL A 138 -34.56 17.83 -44.26
C VAL A 138 -34.00 16.52 -43.66
N ALA A 139 -32.71 16.54 -43.35
CA ALA A 139 -32.02 15.49 -42.61
C ALA A 139 -31.42 16.05 -41.31
N HIS A 140 -31.13 15.19 -40.34
CA HIS A 140 -30.49 15.60 -39.09
C HIS A 140 -29.38 14.64 -38.65
N THR A 141 -28.48 15.13 -37.79
CA THR A 141 -27.38 14.37 -37.20
C THR A 141 -26.96 15.01 -35.87
N PHE A 142 -26.10 14.35 -35.10
CA PHE A 142 -25.53 14.90 -33.88
C PHE A 142 -24.08 14.49 -33.64
N LYS A 143 -23.39 15.28 -32.81
CA LYS A 143 -22.07 14.93 -32.25
C LYS A 143 -22.04 15.21 -30.75
N ASP A 144 -21.69 14.18 -29.99
CA ASP A 144 -21.54 14.25 -28.53
C ASP A 144 -20.11 14.62 -28.14
N ASP A 145 -19.94 15.69 -27.38
CA ASP A 145 -18.70 16.04 -26.68
C ASP A 145 -18.86 15.76 -25.18
N THR A 146 -18.06 14.83 -24.65
CA THR A 146 -18.20 14.30 -23.28
C THR A 146 -17.15 14.89 -22.33
N PHE A 147 -17.61 15.51 -21.24
CA PHE A 147 -16.77 16.09 -20.21
C PHE A 147 -16.83 15.26 -18.91
N ARG A 148 -15.64 14.82 -18.47
CA ARG A 148 -15.28 14.19 -17.18
C ARG A 148 -15.31 15.19 -16.01
N PHE A 149 -15.74 14.81 -14.80
CA PHE A 149 -15.35 15.49 -13.55
C PHE A 149 -15.66 17.00 -13.53
N THR A 150 -16.89 17.35 -13.91
CA THR A 150 -17.35 18.75 -13.95
C THR A 150 -18.03 19.17 -12.65
N PRO A 151 -17.94 20.45 -12.23
CA PRO A 151 -18.69 20.91 -11.06
C PRO A 151 -20.19 20.60 -11.18
N ASN A 152 -20.72 19.90 -10.18
CA ASN A 152 -22.11 19.43 -10.07
C ASN A 152 -22.53 18.29 -11.03
N ALA A 153 -21.61 17.60 -11.72
CA ALA A 153 -21.94 16.42 -12.53
C ALA A 153 -20.75 15.48 -12.78
N CYS A 154 -20.96 14.18 -12.57
CA CYS A 154 -19.99 13.11 -12.84
C CYS A 154 -19.56 13.11 -14.32
N ILE A 155 -20.55 13.20 -15.21
CA ILE A 155 -20.38 13.28 -16.66
C ILE A 155 -21.38 14.31 -17.20
N LYS A 156 -20.86 15.24 -18.02
CA LYS A 156 -21.68 16.18 -18.79
C LYS A 156 -21.44 15.95 -20.27
N ILE A 157 -22.49 15.59 -21.01
CA ILE A 157 -22.44 15.42 -22.47
C ILE A 157 -23.09 16.63 -23.11
N LEU A 158 -22.39 17.26 -24.05
CA LEU A 158 -22.93 18.28 -24.93
C LEU A 158 -23.26 17.62 -26.27
N ARG A 159 -24.54 17.35 -26.52
CA ARG A 159 -25.02 16.79 -27.77
C ARG A 159 -25.34 17.91 -28.75
N ASN A 160 -24.44 18.12 -29.70
CA ASN A 160 -24.58 19.14 -30.73
C ASN A 160 -25.39 18.56 -31.90
N TRP A 161 -26.68 18.84 -31.93
CA TRP A 161 -27.56 18.53 -33.04
C TRP A 161 -27.35 19.49 -34.19
N LYS A 162 -27.48 18.97 -35.42
CA LYS A 162 -27.48 19.73 -36.67
C LYS A 162 -28.60 19.20 -37.56
N VAL A 163 -29.54 20.06 -37.90
CA VAL A 163 -30.55 19.85 -38.94
C VAL A 163 -30.09 20.56 -40.20
N ILE A 164 -30.28 19.95 -41.36
CA ILE A 164 -29.93 20.47 -42.67
C ILE A 164 -31.06 20.20 -43.65
N ASP A 165 -31.48 21.22 -44.39
CA ASP A 165 -32.24 21.04 -45.62
C ASP A 165 -31.28 21.16 -46.81
N TRP A 166 -31.03 20.03 -47.49
CA TRP A 166 -30.20 19.97 -48.69
C TRP A 166 -30.75 20.79 -49.85
N CYS A 167 -32.04 21.14 -49.80
CA CYS A 167 -32.72 21.93 -50.80
C CYS A 167 -32.62 23.45 -50.57
N ILE A 168 -32.15 23.91 -49.41
CA ILE A 168 -31.83 25.32 -49.12
C ILE A 168 -30.31 25.55 -48.98
N TYR A 169 -29.57 24.59 -48.43
CA TYR A 169 -28.15 24.79 -48.10
C TYR A 169 -27.21 24.70 -49.32
N GLU A 170 -26.55 25.81 -49.64
CA GLU A 170 -25.48 25.87 -50.66
C GLU A 170 -24.08 25.64 -50.07
N PRO A 171 -23.39 24.51 -50.36
CA PRO A 171 -22.06 24.24 -49.81
C PRO A 171 -21.00 25.23 -50.30
N ASN A 172 -20.20 25.76 -49.37
CA ASN A 172 -19.13 26.74 -49.60
C ASN A 172 -19.59 28.15 -50.04
N SER A 173 -20.90 28.44 -50.04
CA SER A 173 -21.45 29.79 -50.27
C SER A 173 -21.01 30.82 -49.21
N GLY A 174 -20.66 30.36 -48.01
CA GLY A 174 -20.49 31.20 -46.82
C GLY A 174 -21.79 31.53 -46.10
N SER A 175 -22.94 31.05 -46.60
CA SER A 175 -24.24 31.13 -45.94
C SER A 175 -24.44 29.99 -44.93
N THR A 176 -25.30 30.22 -43.95
CA THR A 176 -25.82 29.19 -43.03
C THR A 176 -27.30 28.89 -43.25
N ASN A 177 -27.92 29.47 -44.29
CA ASN A 177 -29.31 29.15 -44.65
C ASN A 177 -29.45 27.66 -44.95
N GLY A 178 -30.57 27.05 -44.54
CA GLY A 178 -30.77 25.61 -44.66
C GLY A 178 -30.00 24.78 -43.64
N ILE A 179 -29.35 25.39 -42.65
CA ILE A 179 -28.72 24.70 -41.51
C ILE A 179 -29.18 25.33 -40.20
N TRP A 180 -29.56 24.48 -39.25
CA TRP A 180 -29.89 24.87 -37.88
C TRP A 180 -29.15 23.97 -36.89
N GLU A 181 -28.60 24.56 -35.83
CA GLU A 181 -27.74 23.87 -34.86
C GLU A 181 -28.21 24.14 -33.42
N HIS A 182 -28.14 23.13 -32.56
CA HIS A 182 -28.59 23.20 -31.18
C HIS A 182 -27.76 22.29 -30.26
N THR A 183 -27.31 22.79 -29.12
CA THR A 183 -26.58 21.99 -28.12
C THR A 183 -27.52 21.59 -27.00
N GLN A 184 -27.95 20.33 -26.99
CA GLN A 184 -28.65 19.69 -25.89
C GLN A 184 -27.64 19.28 -24.80
N ILE A 185 -27.98 19.52 -23.53
CA ILE A 185 -27.15 19.17 -22.37
C ILE A 185 -27.72 17.92 -21.69
N LEU A 186 -26.90 16.88 -21.56
CA LEU A 186 -27.21 15.67 -20.80
C LEU A 186 -26.27 15.60 -19.58
N MET A 187 -26.83 15.52 -18.38
CA MET A 187 -26.08 15.66 -17.13
C MET A 187 -26.29 14.47 -16.18
N ILE A 188 -25.31 13.57 -16.13
CA ILE A 188 -25.32 12.41 -15.24
C ILE A 188 -24.79 12.85 -13.88
N THR A 189 -25.57 12.62 -12.84
CA THR A 189 -25.28 13.03 -11.46
C THR A 189 -25.18 11.83 -10.52
N ASP A 190 -24.52 12.05 -9.39
CA ASP A 190 -24.62 11.19 -8.22
C ASP A 190 -24.92 12.06 -6.99
N GLN A 191 -25.59 11.47 -6.00
CA GLN A 191 -25.97 12.07 -4.73
C GLN A 191 -25.57 11.19 -3.52
N THR A 192 -25.03 9.99 -3.74
CA THR A 192 -24.45 9.19 -2.65
C THR A 192 -22.99 9.57 -2.45
N PRO A 193 -22.57 10.00 -1.24
CA PRO A 193 -21.15 10.13 -0.95
C PRO A 193 -20.50 8.75 -0.77
N PRO A 194 -19.21 8.60 -1.12
CA PRO A 194 -18.48 7.32 -0.98
C PRO A 194 -18.39 6.88 0.49
N GLU A 195 -18.53 5.59 0.78
CA GLU A 195 -18.58 5.06 2.17
C GLU A 195 -17.18 4.71 2.67
N ILE A 196 -16.70 5.38 3.74
CA ILE A 196 -15.36 5.14 4.31
C ILE A 196 -15.36 3.86 5.15
N SER A 197 -14.61 2.84 4.70
CA SER A 197 -14.64 1.47 5.26
C SER A 197 -14.24 1.36 6.73
N GLU A 198 -13.37 2.24 7.23
CA GLU A 198 -13.02 2.29 8.66
C GLU A 198 -12.71 3.71 9.14
N CYS A 199 -13.40 4.13 10.20
CA CYS A 199 -12.97 5.22 11.08
C CYS A 199 -13.11 4.79 12.54
N LYS A 200 -11.99 4.66 13.25
CA LYS A 200 -11.95 4.28 14.67
C LYS A 200 -10.67 4.80 15.31
N ASP A 201 -10.74 5.14 16.59
CA ASP A 201 -9.56 5.58 17.35
C ASP A 201 -8.47 4.49 17.40
N ARG A 202 -7.20 4.92 17.43
CA ARG A 202 -6.03 4.04 17.36
C ARG A 202 -5.02 4.38 18.47
N THR A 203 -4.54 3.36 19.18
CA THR A 203 -3.44 3.51 20.15
C THR A 203 -2.15 2.98 19.55
N ILE A 204 -1.12 3.83 19.46
CA ILE A 204 0.19 3.49 18.88
C ILE A 204 1.26 3.58 19.97
N LYS A 205 2.26 2.70 19.95
CA LYS A 205 3.41 2.74 20.86
C LYS A 205 4.53 3.63 20.32
N ALA A 206 5.00 4.58 21.12
CA ALA A 206 6.25 5.29 20.90
C ALA A 206 7.42 4.35 21.17
N LEU A 207 8.21 4.06 20.13
CA LEU A 207 9.38 3.17 20.19
C LEU A 207 10.67 3.86 19.75
N ASN A 208 10.56 5.06 19.15
CA ASN A 208 11.70 5.85 18.71
C ASN A 208 12.50 6.41 19.92
N VAL A 209 13.76 6.77 19.68
CA VAL A 209 14.69 7.28 20.71
C VAL A 209 14.24 8.63 21.32
N ASN A 210 13.39 9.37 20.62
CA ASN A 210 12.89 10.71 20.96
C ASN A 210 11.43 10.71 21.46
N CYS A 211 10.99 9.66 22.17
CA CYS A 211 9.61 9.50 22.66
C CYS A 211 8.52 9.72 21.58
N SER A 212 8.69 9.05 20.43
CA SER A 212 7.77 9.19 19.30
C SER A 212 7.49 7.88 18.59
N ALA A 213 6.46 7.89 17.73
CA ALA A 213 6.08 6.78 16.87
C ALA A 213 6.24 7.13 15.38
N ASN A 214 6.55 6.10 14.58
CA ASN A 214 6.39 6.10 13.13
C ASN A 214 5.33 5.05 12.78
N PHE A 215 4.35 5.38 11.96
CA PHE A 215 3.27 4.46 11.56
C PHE A 215 2.58 4.93 10.28
N THR A 216 1.91 4.02 9.59
CA THR A 216 1.12 4.34 8.39
C THR A 216 -0.37 4.27 8.71
N LEU A 217 -1.12 5.27 8.27
CA LEU A 217 -2.57 5.25 8.26
C LEU A 217 -3.05 4.84 6.87
N HIS A 218 -3.62 3.63 6.78
CA HIS A 218 -4.32 3.16 5.60
C HIS A 218 -5.82 3.48 5.70
N LYS A 219 -6.38 4.02 4.61
CA LYS A 219 -7.82 4.29 4.43
C LYS A 219 -8.32 3.78 3.09
N GLU A 220 -9.58 3.36 3.10
CA GLU A 220 -10.34 2.88 1.94
C GLU A 220 -11.75 3.46 2.01
N ALA A 221 -12.38 3.63 0.86
CA ALA A 221 -13.80 3.92 0.74
C ALA A 221 -14.37 3.24 -0.51
N ASP A 222 -15.66 2.93 -0.49
CA ASP A 222 -16.39 2.38 -1.63
C ASP A 222 -17.22 3.46 -2.35
N ASP A 223 -17.28 3.38 -3.68
CA ASP A 223 -17.90 4.35 -4.59
C ASP A 223 -18.58 3.65 -5.79
N ASN A 224 -19.20 2.50 -5.51
CA ASN A 224 -19.81 1.62 -6.52
C ASN A 224 -21.01 2.23 -7.28
N ASN A 225 -21.51 3.42 -6.91
CA ASN A 225 -22.82 3.90 -7.33
C ASN A 225 -22.87 4.41 -8.79
N CYS A 226 -21.73 4.79 -9.38
CA CYS A 226 -21.63 5.14 -10.81
C CYS A 226 -20.89 4.14 -11.69
N GLY A 227 -20.27 3.09 -11.13
CA GLY A 227 -19.52 2.08 -11.91
C GLY A 227 -18.37 2.66 -12.77
N LEU A 228 -17.81 3.80 -12.35
CA LEU A 228 -16.68 4.46 -13.00
C LEU A 228 -15.42 4.23 -12.18
N ASP A 229 -14.32 3.81 -12.81
CA ASP A 229 -12.98 3.78 -12.20
C ASP A 229 -12.39 5.21 -12.03
N SER A 230 -13.13 6.10 -11.36
CA SER A 230 -12.64 7.39 -10.93
C SER A 230 -11.71 7.19 -9.73
N PRO A 231 -10.50 7.79 -9.71
CA PRO A 231 -9.70 7.82 -8.50
C PRO A 231 -10.40 8.71 -7.47
N LEU A 232 -10.68 8.15 -6.28
CA LEU A 232 -11.16 8.92 -5.14
C LEU A 232 -10.13 9.97 -4.72
N LYS A 233 -10.62 11.18 -4.37
CA LYS A 233 -9.78 12.29 -3.91
C LYS A 233 -9.89 12.42 -2.40
N TRP A 234 -8.86 11.96 -1.69
CA TRP A 234 -8.73 12.08 -0.26
C TRP A 234 -8.07 13.41 0.12
N VAL A 235 -8.57 14.07 1.16
CA VAL A 235 -7.99 15.24 1.80
C VAL A 235 -7.94 15.01 3.30
N PHE A 236 -6.78 15.16 3.92
CA PHE A 236 -6.64 15.00 5.37
C PHE A 236 -6.26 16.30 6.08
N GLU A 237 -6.70 16.45 7.32
CA GLU A 237 -6.41 17.55 8.25
C GLU A 237 -5.90 16.91 9.56
N LEU A 238 -4.62 17.08 9.88
CA LEU A 238 -3.96 16.53 11.06
C LEU A 238 -3.74 17.63 12.12
N ASP A 239 -4.29 17.40 13.32
CA ASP A 239 -4.22 18.21 14.54
C ASP A 239 -3.32 17.45 15.53
N LEU A 240 -2.07 17.91 15.70
CA LEU A 240 -1.13 17.33 16.65
C LEU A 240 -1.40 17.89 18.05
N ASN A 241 -1.32 17.02 19.05
CA ASN A 241 -1.59 17.33 20.46
C ASN A 241 -3.06 17.70 20.77
N SER A 242 -3.96 17.64 19.78
CA SER A 242 -5.40 17.93 19.92
C SER A 242 -5.73 19.39 20.27
N ASP A 243 -4.85 20.34 19.91
CA ASP A 243 -4.92 21.75 20.31
C ASP A 243 -5.89 22.61 19.46
N TRP A 244 -6.51 22.00 18.43
CA TRP A 244 -7.43 22.60 17.45
C TRP A 244 -6.78 23.46 16.35
N GLN A 245 -5.45 23.45 16.23
CA GLN A 245 -4.73 23.90 15.04
C GLN A 245 -4.51 22.71 14.08
N ILE A 246 -4.25 22.99 12.81
CA ILE A 246 -3.95 21.96 11.80
C ILE A 246 -2.48 22.10 11.41
N ASP A 247 -1.62 21.24 11.97
CA ASP A 247 -0.18 21.21 11.69
C ASP A 247 0.11 20.76 10.26
N THR A 248 -0.72 19.89 9.69
CA THR A 248 -0.46 19.29 8.37
C THR A 248 -1.77 18.97 7.64
N THR A 249 -1.77 19.23 6.34
CA THR A 249 -2.82 18.80 5.42
C THR A 249 -2.19 18.28 4.13
N GLY A 250 -2.87 17.36 3.45
CA GLY A 250 -2.44 16.80 2.18
C GLY A 250 -3.60 16.31 1.34
N THR A 251 -3.30 15.93 0.10
CA THR A 251 -4.26 15.37 -0.87
C THR A 251 -3.66 14.12 -1.49
N ILE A 252 -4.47 13.06 -1.61
CA ILE A 252 -4.11 11.77 -2.21
C ILE A 252 -5.20 11.42 -3.23
N GLU A 253 -4.84 11.07 -4.46
CA GLU A 253 -5.77 10.80 -5.56
C GLU A 253 -5.67 9.33 -6.01
N SER A 254 -6.36 8.46 -5.28
CA SER A 254 -6.38 7.00 -5.44
C SER A 254 -7.51 6.37 -4.59
N GLN A 255 -7.96 5.16 -4.94
CA GLN A 255 -9.06 4.49 -4.23
C GLN A 255 -8.76 4.25 -2.74
N GLN A 256 -7.49 3.98 -2.44
CA GLN A 256 -6.97 3.88 -1.07
C GLN A 256 -6.09 5.11 -0.79
N ALA A 257 -6.03 5.53 0.47
CA ALA A 257 -5.11 6.56 0.94
C ALA A 257 -4.18 6.03 2.03
N ASP A 258 -2.90 5.93 1.70
CA ASP A 258 -1.82 5.63 2.64
C ASP A 258 -1.10 6.91 3.04
N LEU A 259 -1.04 7.18 4.35
CA LEU A 259 -0.32 8.31 4.93
C LEU A 259 0.73 7.80 5.93
N GLU A 260 2.00 7.88 5.55
CA GLU A 260 3.13 7.61 6.44
C GLU A 260 3.36 8.80 7.38
N LEU A 261 3.31 8.56 8.69
CA LEU A 261 3.56 9.56 9.72
C LEU A 261 4.83 9.21 10.49
N TYR A 262 5.68 10.22 10.72
CA TYR A 262 7.02 10.08 11.29
C TYR A 262 7.22 11.03 12.47
N ASN A 263 7.88 10.55 13.52
CA ASN A 263 8.20 11.29 14.74
C ASN A 263 6.97 11.91 15.45
N ILE A 264 5.81 11.26 15.37
CA ILE A 264 4.62 11.72 16.10
C ILE A 264 4.85 11.52 17.60
N PRO A 265 4.86 12.59 18.42
CA PRO A 265 5.22 12.48 19.84
C PRO A 265 4.12 11.79 20.66
N THR A 266 4.45 11.35 21.87
CA THR A 266 3.44 10.87 22.82
C THR A 266 2.39 11.94 23.14
N GLY A 267 1.14 11.52 23.30
CA GLY A 267 -0.01 12.39 23.50
C GLY A 267 -1.22 11.94 22.69
N THR A 268 -2.20 12.84 22.55
CA THR A 268 -3.43 12.59 21.79
C THR A 268 -3.47 13.52 20.58
N HIS A 269 -3.59 12.95 19.40
CA HIS A 269 -3.66 13.67 18.12
C HIS A 269 -5.01 13.35 17.45
N LYS A 270 -5.46 14.19 16.52
CA LYS A 270 -6.66 13.91 15.71
C LYS A 270 -6.30 14.00 14.25
N ILE A 271 -6.82 13.08 13.44
CA ILE A 271 -6.82 13.23 11.99
C ILE A 271 -8.25 13.16 11.48
N LYS A 272 -8.59 14.12 10.62
CA LYS A 272 -9.88 14.22 9.96
C LYS A 272 -9.66 13.99 8.48
N TRP A 273 -10.32 12.95 7.97
CA TRP A 273 -10.31 12.59 6.56
C TRP A 273 -11.57 13.12 5.88
N LYS A 274 -11.42 13.58 4.65
CA LYS A 274 -12.50 13.79 3.70
C LYS A 274 -12.17 12.97 2.46
N VAL A 275 -13.16 12.34 1.86
CA VAL A 275 -13.01 11.67 0.55
C VAL A 275 -14.10 12.17 -0.37
N PHE A 276 -13.69 12.57 -1.57
CA PHE A 276 -14.56 13.06 -2.63
C PHE A 276 -14.57 12.05 -3.79
N ASP A 277 -15.75 11.84 -4.35
CA ASP A 277 -15.96 11.04 -5.57
C ASP A 277 -15.64 11.86 -6.85
N GLY A 278 -15.90 11.27 -8.02
CA GLY A 278 -15.81 11.95 -9.32
C GLY A 278 -16.96 12.95 -9.60
N CYS A 279 -17.92 13.08 -8.69
CA CYS A 279 -19.17 13.85 -8.84
C CYS A 279 -19.25 15.07 -7.89
N ALA A 280 -18.27 15.21 -6.99
CA ALA A 280 -18.16 16.15 -5.88
C ALA A 280 -19.07 15.91 -4.65
N ASN A 281 -19.60 14.70 -4.46
CA ASN A 281 -20.09 14.29 -3.14
C ASN A 281 -18.91 14.07 -2.19
N VAL A 282 -19.16 14.13 -0.87
CA VAL A 282 -18.09 14.04 0.14
C VAL A 282 -18.51 13.29 1.38
N SER A 283 -17.71 12.30 1.77
CA SER A 283 -17.73 11.71 3.11
C SER A 283 -16.65 12.32 3.98
N THR A 284 -16.89 12.41 5.29
CA THR A 284 -15.94 12.93 6.27
C THR A 284 -15.92 12.03 7.49
N CYS A 285 -14.73 11.69 7.98
CA CYS A 285 -14.56 10.97 9.24
C CYS A 285 -13.43 11.60 10.08
N MET A 286 -13.40 11.31 11.38
CA MET A 286 -12.40 11.83 12.31
C MET A 286 -12.03 10.74 13.31
N GLU A 287 -10.74 10.47 13.44
CA GLU A 287 -10.20 9.47 14.36
C GLU A 287 -9.15 10.08 15.29
N THR A 288 -9.15 9.60 16.53
CA THR A 288 -8.20 9.97 17.57
C THR A 288 -7.02 9.01 17.55
N ILE A 289 -5.80 9.55 17.53
CA ILE A 289 -4.56 8.77 17.58
C ILE A 289 -3.90 9.04 18.93
N THR A 290 -3.92 8.06 19.82
CA THR A 290 -3.24 8.14 21.11
C THR A 290 -1.88 7.48 21.00
N VAL A 291 -0.82 8.27 20.99
CA VAL A 291 0.56 7.75 21.05
C VAL A 291 0.95 7.64 22.51
N VAL A 292 1.10 6.41 23.00
CA VAL A 292 1.54 6.10 24.36
C VAL A 292 2.99 5.64 24.36
N ASP A 293 3.72 5.84 25.44
CA ASP A 293 4.99 5.16 25.60
C ASP A 293 4.77 3.64 25.65
N GLY A 294 5.71 2.90 25.08
CA GLY A 294 5.59 1.47 24.89
C GLY A 294 6.91 0.72 24.77
N LYS A 295 8.03 1.41 25.02
CA LYS A 295 9.38 0.83 25.06
C LYS A 295 9.83 0.75 26.52
N ALA A 296 10.64 -0.26 26.85
CA ALA A 296 11.08 -0.49 28.21
C ALA A 296 12.42 0.24 28.53
N PRO A 297 12.59 0.73 29.77
CA PRO A 297 13.82 1.35 30.23
C PRO A 297 14.97 0.33 30.30
N THR A 298 16.17 0.76 29.97
CA THR A 298 17.39 -0.08 29.98
C THR A 298 18.22 0.14 31.25
N PRO A 299 18.22 -0.79 32.22
CA PRO A 299 19.06 -0.70 33.42
C PRO A 299 20.52 -1.12 33.15
N ILE A 300 21.47 -0.34 33.70
CA ILE A 300 22.90 -0.67 33.75
C ILE A 300 23.30 -0.87 35.21
N CYS A 301 23.45 -2.13 35.64
CA CYS A 301 23.77 -2.47 37.02
C CYS A 301 25.27 -2.65 37.31
N TYR A 302 25.65 -2.44 38.58
CA TYR A 302 26.87 -2.98 39.17
C TYR A 302 26.76 -4.51 39.28
N LEU A 303 27.72 -5.23 38.70
CA LEU A 303 27.65 -6.70 38.55
C LEU A 303 28.03 -7.48 39.82
N SER A 304 28.67 -6.81 40.77
CA SER A 304 29.06 -7.34 42.07
C SER A 304 29.12 -6.18 43.07
N THR A 305 28.36 -6.30 44.16
CA THR A 305 28.46 -5.43 45.34
C THR A 305 28.89 -6.26 46.55
N THR A 306 29.42 -5.59 47.57
CA THR A 306 29.86 -6.21 48.82
C THR A 306 29.55 -5.24 49.95
N GLU A 307 28.39 -5.47 50.56
CA GLU A 307 27.91 -4.67 51.69
C GLU A 307 28.36 -5.28 53.01
N ASN A 308 28.64 -4.41 53.98
CA ASN A 308 29.08 -4.78 55.32
C ASN A 308 28.18 -4.08 56.34
N LEU A 309 27.37 -4.84 57.07
CA LEU A 309 26.59 -4.27 58.17
C LEU A 309 27.48 -3.68 59.27
N VAL A 310 26.95 -2.65 59.93
CA VAL A 310 27.47 -2.13 61.20
C VAL A 310 26.93 -3.02 62.34
N SER A 311 27.77 -3.30 63.34
CA SER A 311 27.39 -4.18 64.45
C SER A 311 26.27 -3.57 65.30
N GLY A 312 25.08 -4.17 65.24
CA GLY A 312 23.91 -3.75 66.03
C GLY A 312 22.57 -4.09 65.38
N ASP A 313 22.51 -4.13 64.05
CA ASP A 313 21.32 -4.53 63.28
C ASP A 313 21.41 -5.99 62.82
N ASP A 314 20.40 -6.80 63.13
CA ASP A 314 20.28 -8.20 62.67
C ASP A 314 19.80 -8.34 61.20
N SER A 315 19.65 -7.21 60.47
CA SER A 315 19.18 -7.21 59.08
C SER A 315 19.71 -6.04 58.25
N LEU A 316 19.88 -6.28 56.95
CA LEU A 316 20.29 -5.28 55.96
C LEU A 316 19.13 -4.95 55.03
N ARG A 317 18.59 -3.72 55.11
CA ARG A 317 17.64 -3.20 54.12
C ARG A 317 18.40 -2.62 52.93
N PHE A 318 18.30 -3.24 51.76
CA PHE A 318 18.99 -2.81 50.55
C PHE A 318 17.99 -2.36 49.47
N PRO A 319 18.00 -1.07 49.07
CA PRO A 319 17.22 -0.58 47.95
C PRO A 319 17.73 -1.13 46.61
N ALA A 320 16.83 -1.50 45.72
CA ALA A 320 17.17 -1.96 44.37
C ALA A 320 17.97 -0.90 43.58
N LYS A 321 17.69 0.39 43.79
CA LYS A 321 18.41 1.54 43.20
C LYS A 321 19.92 1.51 43.51
N ASN A 322 20.37 0.88 44.60
CA ASN A 322 21.80 0.77 44.93
C ASN A 322 22.57 -0.17 43.98
N PHE A 323 21.88 -1.06 43.25
CA PHE A 323 22.52 -1.85 42.19
C PHE A 323 22.66 -1.07 40.88
N ILE A 324 21.98 0.05 40.70
CA ILE A 324 21.95 0.81 39.46
C ILE A 324 23.19 1.72 39.38
N LYS A 325 24.01 1.53 38.35
CA LYS A 325 25.05 2.48 37.94
C LYS A 325 24.43 3.56 37.06
N ASP A 326 23.60 3.16 36.11
CA ASP A 326 22.93 4.04 35.17
C ASP A 326 21.61 3.42 34.69
N ALA A 327 20.70 4.22 34.17
CA ALA A 327 19.46 3.76 33.55
C ALA A 327 18.98 4.80 32.53
N PHE A 328 18.44 4.32 31.42
CA PHE A 328 18.00 5.15 30.30
C PHE A 328 16.64 4.72 29.79
N ASP A 329 15.81 5.69 29.44
CA ASP A 329 14.59 5.48 28.69
C ASP A 329 14.46 6.55 27.58
N ASN A 330 13.50 6.39 26.65
CA ASN A 330 13.20 7.42 25.64
C ASN A 330 12.16 8.46 26.08
N CYS A 331 11.24 8.10 26.98
CA CYS A 331 10.12 8.94 27.40
C CYS A 331 10.24 9.36 28.87
N THR A 332 10.61 8.44 29.77
CA THR A 332 10.71 8.72 31.21
C THR A 332 12.09 9.27 31.58
N ALA A 333 12.14 10.31 32.42
CA ALA A 333 13.39 10.86 32.93
C ALA A 333 14.07 9.93 33.94
N LYS A 334 15.41 9.97 34.02
CA LYS A 334 16.22 9.03 34.81
C LYS A 334 15.98 9.15 36.32
N GLU A 335 15.62 10.34 36.77
CA GLU A 335 15.21 10.67 38.12
C GLU A 335 13.92 9.94 38.55
N ASP A 336 12.96 9.82 37.63
CA ASP A 336 11.61 9.28 37.86
C ASP A 336 11.52 7.76 37.64
N LEU A 337 12.48 7.15 36.93
CA LEU A 337 12.61 5.70 36.82
C LEU A 337 12.63 5.01 38.19
N ILE A 338 11.72 4.04 38.37
CA ILE A 338 11.60 3.23 39.58
C ILE A 338 12.44 1.96 39.42
N PHE A 339 13.04 1.49 40.51
CA PHE A 339 13.86 0.27 40.53
C PHE A 339 13.38 -0.71 41.60
N SER A 340 13.31 -1.98 41.24
CA SER A 340 12.69 -3.04 42.06
C SER A 340 13.31 -4.42 41.82
N TYR A 341 13.03 -5.37 42.72
CA TYR A 341 13.48 -6.78 42.61
C TYR A 341 12.53 -7.65 41.77
N SER A 342 11.33 -7.14 41.47
CA SER A 342 10.30 -7.76 40.63
C SER A 342 9.53 -6.69 39.84
N PRO A 343 8.63 -7.06 38.90
CA PRO A 343 7.84 -6.08 38.13
C PRO A 343 6.84 -5.22 38.93
N ASP A 344 6.72 -5.36 40.27
CA ASP A 344 5.95 -4.42 41.10
C ASP A 344 6.89 -3.28 41.57
N PRO A 345 6.61 -2.00 41.21
CA PRO A 345 7.35 -0.83 41.70
C PRO A 345 7.50 -0.75 43.23
N LYS A 346 6.61 -1.42 43.99
CA LYS A 346 6.64 -1.45 45.47
C LYS A 346 7.75 -2.35 46.03
N ASP A 347 8.23 -3.31 45.25
CA ASP A 347 9.31 -4.23 45.63
C ASP A 347 10.69 -3.58 45.45
N SER A 348 10.83 -2.35 45.96
CA SER A 348 12.00 -1.48 45.76
C SER A 348 13.09 -1.64 46.84
N VAL A 349 12.80 -2.34 47.94
CA VAL A 349 13.74 -2.56 49.06
C VAL A 349 13.63 -3.99 49.60
N LYS A 350 14.68 -4.79 49.41
CA LYS A 350 14.79 -6.13 49.99
C LYS A 350 15.42 -6.05 51.38
N THR A 351 15.05 -6.96 52.27
CA THR A 351 15.65 -7.08 53.61
C THR A 351 16.37 -8.41 53.73
N PHE A 352 17.67 -8.38 53.93
CA PHE A 352 18.52 -9.56 54.11
C PHE A 352 18.77 -9.83 55.59
N THR A 353 18.91 -11.10 55.96
CA THR A 353 19.09 -11.62 57.32
C THR A 353 20.24 -12.63 57.38
N CYS A 354 20.51 -13.25 58.54
CA CYS A 354 21.44 -14.38 58.62
C CYS A 354 21.07 -15.59 57.72
N TRP A 355 19.83 -15.70 57.25
CA TRP A 355 19.42 -16.75 56.29
C TRP A 355 19.78 -16.44 54.84
N ASP A 356 20.14 -15.18 54.54
CA ASP A 356 20.44 -14.68 53.19
C ASP A 356 21.94 -14.66 52.85
N LEU A 357 22.78 -15.16 53.76
CA LEU A 357 24.24 -15.07 53.67
C LEU A 357 24.83 -15.83 52.46
N GLY A 358 25.80 -15.21 51.79
CA GLY A 358 26.54 -15.79 50.69
C GLY A 358 26.24 -15.18 49.33
N PHE A 359 26.65 -15.88 48.27
CA PHE A 359 26.36 -15.50 46.89
C PHE A 359 24.88 -15.74 46.56
N GLN A 360 24.25 -14.73 45.95
CA GLN A 360 22.88 -14.78 45.41
C GLN A 360 22.80 -14.03 44.08
N PHE A 361 21.93 -14.46 43.17
CA PHE A 361 21.59 -13.73 41.95
C PHE A 361 20.23 -13.04 42.06
N PHE A 362 20.15 -11.76 41.69
CA PHE A 362 18.89 -11.02 41.60
C PHE A 362 18.67 -10.51 40.18
N ARG A 363 17.39 -10.31 39.83
CA ARG A 363 16.97 -9.45 38.73
C ARG A 363 16.64 -8.09 39.35
N ILE A 364 17.17 -7.02 38.77
CA ILE A 364 16.85 -5.65 39.15
C ILE A 364 16.16 -5.02 37.95
N PHE A 365 14.89 -4.71 38.13
CA PHE A 365 14.03 -4.09 37.13
C PHE A 365 14.24 -2.58 37.15
N ALA A 366 14.19 -1.96 35.97
CA ALA A 366 13.82 -0.56 35.81
C ALA A 366 12.36 -0.52 35.31
N ILE A 367 11.60 0.46 35.78
CA ILE A 367 10.19 0.66 35.43
C ILE A 367 9.98 2.14 35.10
N ASP A 368 9.32 2.40 33.97
CA ASP A 368 8.98 3.74 33.46
C ASP A 368 7.62 4.25 33.99
N GLU A 369 7.27 5.51 33.70
CA GLU A 369 5.98 6.11 34.14
C GLU A 369 4.75 5.49 33.45
N ALA A 370 4.90 4.88 32.27
CA ALA A 370 3.83 4.17 31.57
C ALA A 370 3.65 2.71 32.03
N GLY A 371 4.59 2.20 32.84
CA GLY A 371 4.60 0.84 33.38
C GLY A 371 5.25 -0.22 32.49
N ASN A 372 6.00 0.13 31.43
CA ASN A 372 6.88 -0.86 30.80
C ASN A 372 8.12 -1.08 31.70
N SER A 373 8.77 -2.24 31.54
CA SER A 373 9.92 -2.61 32.37
C SER A 373 10.82 -3.62 31.69
N ASP A 374 12.12 -3.53 31.97
CA ASP A 374 13.13 -4.54 31.66
C ASP A 374 14.11 -4.67 32.85
N PHE A 375 14.93 -5.71 32.88
CA PHE A 375 15.76 -6.05 34.04
C PHE A 375 17.18 -6.46 33.69
N ALA A 376 18.11 -6.06 34.55
CA ALA A 376 19.49 -6.54 34.52
C ALA A 376 19.72 -7.51 35.68
N TYR A 377 20.53 -8.54 35.43
CA TYR A 377 20.94 -9.49 36.46
C TYR A 377 22.17 -9.00 37.22
N VAL A 378 22.18 -9.21 38.53
CA VAL A 378 23.32 -8.91 39.42
C VAL A 378 23.70 -10.14 40.25
N LEU A 379 25.00 -10.34 40.45
CA LEU A 379 25.52 -11.22 41.50
C LEU A 379 25.78 -10.36 42.74
N THR A 380 25.31 -10.80 43.90
CA THR A 380 25.57 -10.15 45.19
C THR A 380 26.22 -11.15 46.13
N ARG A 381 27.17 -10.70 46.97
CA ARG A 381 27.62 -11.48 48.13
C ARG A 381 27.15 -10.82 49.41
N VAL A 382 26.08 -11.34 49.99
CA VAL A 382 25.53 -10.86 51.27
C VAL A 382 26.44 -11.31 52.41
N MET A 383 26.88 -10.37 53.24
CA MET A 383 27.69 -10.62 54.44
C MET A 383 27.21 -9.74 55.60
N ILE A 384 27.33 -10.24 56.82
CA ILE A 384 26.87 -9.60 58.05
C ILE A 384 27.98 -9.65 59.10
N ASN A 385 28.35 -8.50 59.67
CA ASN A 385 29.33 -8.40 60.75
C ASN A 385 28.65 -8.62 62.11
N GLY A 386 28.13 -9.83 62.30
CA GLY A 386 27.38 -10.23 63.50
C GLY A 386 27.42 -11.74 63.73
N PRO A 387 27.00 -12.23 64.91
CA PRO A 387 27.07 -13.64 65.29
C PRO A 387 25.95 -14.47 64.64
N CYS A 388 25.93 -14.57 63.31
CA CYS A 388 25.05 -15.48 62.60
C CYS A 388 25.44 -16.95 62.87
N SER A 389 24.49 -17.76 63.31
CA SER A 389 24.71 -19.20 63.61
C SER A 389 24.54 -20.12 62.39
N TYR A 390 24.13 -19.60 61.24
CA TYR A 390 23.88 -20.34 60.01
C TYR A 390 24.69 -19.75 58.86
N TYR A 391 25.29 -20.62 58.04
CA TYR A 391 25.97 -20.27 56.81
C TYR A 391 25.63 -21.36 55.76
N PRO A 392 24.92 -21.04 54.67
CA PRO A 392 24.65 -22.01 53.62
C PRO A 392 25.92 -22.20 52.78
N LEU A 393 26.69 -23.26 53.09
CA LEU A 393 27.97 -23.55 52.44
C LEU A 393 27.81 -24.63 51.37
N VAL A 394 28.12 -24.28 50.12
CA VAL A 394 28.35 -25.26 49.06
C VAL A 394 29.79 -25.73 49.18
N GLN A 395 29.98 -27.03 49.35
CA GLN A 395 31.29 -27.64 49.60
C GLN A 395 31.56 -28.79 48.64
N GLY A 396 32.84 -29.07 48.41
CA GLY A 396 33.23 -30.25 47.64
C GLY A 396 34.72 -30.52 47.66
N SER A 397 35.07 -31.63 47.01
CA SER A 397 36.46 -32.04 46.77
C SER A 397 36.64 -32.43 45.32
N LEU A 398 37.71 -31.91 44.72
CA LEU A 398 38.10 -32.16 43.34
C LEU A 398 39.37 -33.02 43.35
N ILE A 399 39.27 -34.22 42.78
CA ILE A 399 40.28 -35.28 42.88
C ILE A 399 40.59 -35.88 41.50
N SER A 400 41.78 -36.45 41.32
CA SER A 400 42.10 -37.22 40.13
C SER A 400 41.38 -38.57 40.11
N MET A 401 41.41 -39.28 38.97
CA MET A 401 40.90 -40.66 38.88
C MET A 401 41.60 -41.63 39.86
N ASN A 402 42.84 -41.32 40.28
CA ASN A 402 43.59 -42.01 41.33
C ASN A 402 43.39 -41.42 42.75
N ASN A 403 42.28 -40.71 42.98
CA ASN A 403 41.88 -40.10 44.25
C ASN A 403 42.90 -39.13 44.86
N GLN A 404 43.82 -38.57 44.07
CA GLN A 404 44.76 -37.53 44.54
C GLN A 404 44.07 -36.16 44.55
N PRO A 405 44.35 -35.28 45.52
CA PRO A 405 43.76 -33.93 45.56
C PRO A 405 44.25 -33.05 44.41
N VAL A 406 43.34 -32.37 43.71
CA VAL A 406 43.66 -31.50 42.57
C VAL A 406 43.41 -30.04 42.95
N LYS A 407 44.51 -29.28 43.11
CA LYS A 407 44.53 -27.88 43.57
C LYS A 407 44.56 -26.85 42.43
N ASN A 408 44.28 -25.59 42.75
CA ASN A 408 44.30 -24.44 41.82
C ASN A 408 43.31 -24.54 40.63
N ILE A 409 42.25 -25.35 40.73
CA ILE A 409 41.09 -25.24 39.85
C ILE A 409 40.22 -24.09 40.36
N ASN A 410 39.91 -23.13 39.50
CA ASN A 410 39.00 -22.04 39.83
C ASN A 410 37.56 -22.55 39.85
N ILE A 411 36.81 -22.12 40.86
CA ILE A 411 35.39 -22.39 41.02
C ILE A 411 34.63 -21.12 40.64
N GLY A 412 33.60 -21.24 39.79
CA GLY A 412 32.78 -20.10 39.40
C GLY A 412 31.30 -20.43 39.26
N LEU A 413 30.46 -19.44 39.50
CA LEU A 413 29.02 -19.51 39.25
C LEU A 413 28.72 -18.83 37.92
N GLU A 414 28.22 -19.59 36.95
CA GLU A 414 27.65 -19.05 35.72
C GLU A 414 26.17 -18.74 35.93
N GLY A 415 25.82 -17.47 35.81
CA GLY A 415 24.44 -16.99 35.85
C GLY A 415 24.29 -15.81 34.90
N ALA A 416 23.11 -15.62 34.32
CA ALA A 416 22.83 -14.51 33.40
C ALA A 416 23.83 -14.38 32.21
N GLY A 417 24.27 -15.51 31.66
CA GLY A 417 25.22 -15.55 30.56
C GLY A 417 26.65 -15.09 30.92
N ARG A 418 26.99 -15.03 32.21
CA ARG A 418 28.33 -14.64 32.69
C ARG A 418 28.84 -15.58 33.77
N LEU A 419 30.11 -15.96 33.68
CA LEU A 419 30.82 -16.74 34.69
C LEU A 419 31.53 -15.80 35.68
N TYR A 420 31.21 -15.95 36.96
CA TYR A 420 31.83 -15.23 38.06
C TYR A 420 32.71 -16.20 38.86
N LEU A 421 34.02 -15.98 38.89
CA LEU A 421 34.94 -16.79 39.71
C LEU A 421 34.82 -16.38 41.18
N ILE A 422 34.63 -17.35 42.07
CA ILE A 422 34.25 -17.11 43.47
C ILE A 422 35.11 -17.83 44.52
N ASP A 423 35.76 -18.94 44.16
CA ASP A 423 36.63 -19.74 45.04
C ASP A 423 37.67 -20.51 44.18
N LYS A 424 38.59 -21.25 44.80
CA LYS A 424 39.50 -22.18 44.12
C LYS A 424 39.85 -23.39 44.98
N THR A 425 40.17 -24.53 44.36
CA THR A 425 40.54 -25.73 45.10
C THR A 425 41.87 -25.55 45.84
N ASN A 426 41.88 -25.88 47.14
CA ASN A 426 43.05 -25.78 48.00
C ASN A 426 44.01 -26.98 47.85
N GLU A 427 45.09 -27.01 48.63
CA GLU A 427 46.11 -28.08 48.62
C GLU A 427 45.51 -29.50 48.85
N ASN A 428 44.37 -29.61 49.53
CA ASN A 428 43.65 -30.87 49.75
C ASN A 428 42.53 -31.11 48.71
N GLY A 429 42.55 -30.38 47.59
CA GLY A 429 41.55 -30.46 46.51
C GLY A 429 40.17 -29.90 46.89
N LYS A 430 40.00 -29.33 48.09
CA LYS A 430 38.69 -28.90 48.60
C LYS A 430 38.36 -27.46 48.23
N PHE A 431 37.08 -27.20 48.02
CA PHE A 431 36.48 -25.88 47.86
C PHE A 431 35.28 -25.72 48.80
N SER A 432 34.96 -24.49 49.21
CA SER A 432 33.87 -24.20 50.16
C SER A 432 33.48 -22.73 50.12
N PHE A 433 32.36 -22.40 49.49
CA PHE A 433 31.85 -21.03 49.37
C PHE A 433 30.43 -20.88 49.94
N PRO A 434 30.09 -19.74 50.55
CA PRO A 434 28.73 -19.47 50.99
C PRO A 434 27.85 -19.10 49.79
N TYR A 435 26.74 -19.80 49.58
CA TYR A 435 25.78 -19.55 48.50
C TYR A 435 24.37 -19.87 49.00
N GLN A 436 23.44 -18.95 48.77
CA GLN A 436 22.03 -19.10 49.13
C GLN A 436 21.20 -19.24 47.85
N GLU A 437 20.22 -20.16 47.85
CA GLU A 437 19.45 -20.46 46.64
C GLU A 437 18.52 -19.28 46.25
N SER A 438 18.92 -18.56 45.20
CA SER A 438 18.14 -17.47 44.60
C SER A 438 17.18 -17.95 43.50
N GLU A 439 16.26 -17.09 43.07
CA GLU A 439 15.34 -17.35 41.94
C GLU A 439 16.08 -17.82 40.68
N VAL A 440 17.17 -17.11 40.37
CA VAL A 440 18.10 -17.44 39.29
C VAL A 440 19.07 -18.46 39.85
N LYS A 441 18.99 -19.70 39.33
CA LYS A 441 19.84 -20.81 39.74
C LYS A 441 21.09 -20.85 38.85
N PRO A 442 22.29 -20.59 39.38
CA PRO A 442 23.51 -20.61 38.60
C PRO A 442 24.01 -22.03 38.34
N LYS A 443 24.78 -22.16 37.26
CA LYS A 443 25.54 -23.34 36.89
C LYS A 443 26.93 -23.24 37.54
N LEU A 444 27.25 -24.10 38.51
CA LEU A 444 28.58 -24.19 39.08
C LEU A 444 29.54 -24.78 38.04
N ARG A 445 30.59 -24.04 37.70
CA ARG A 445 31.63 -24.43 36.74
C ARG A 445 33.00 -24.54 37.41
N PHE A 446 33.81 -25.42 36.84
CA PHE A 446 35.20 -25.65 37.19
C PHE A 446 36.07 -25.19 36.01
N VAL A 447 37.08 -24.37 36.27
CA VAL A 447 37.95 -23.80 35.23
C VAL A 447 39.41 -24.01 35.62
N ALA A 448 40.19 -24.59 34.71
CA ALA A 448 41.64 -24.69 34.86
C ALA A 448 42.25 -23.28 35.02
N GLY A 449 42.86 -23.00 36.17
CA GLY A 449 43.48 -21.70 36.43
C GLY A 449 44.85 -21.57 35.78
N ASN A 450 45.27 -20.34 35.47
CA ASN A 450 46.60 -20.05 34.88
C ASN A 450 47.78 -20.51 35.74
N ASN A 451 47.55 -20.84 37.03
CA ASN A 451 48.54 -21.34 37.98
C ASN A 451 48.29 -22.83 38.35
N LEU A 452 47.62 -23.58 37.47
CA LEU A 452 47.39 -25.01 37.62
C LEU A 452 48.71 -25.77 37.36
N VAL A 453 49.15 -26.54 38.35
CA VAL A 453 50.36 -27.37 38.29
C VAL A 453 49.93 -28.84 38.40
N PRO A 454 49.74 -29.55 37.27
CA PRO A 454 49.42 -30.99 37.25
C PRO A 454 50.61 -31.84 37.74
N ASN A 455 50.37 -33.08 38.16
CA ASN A 455 51.38 -33.97 38.77
C ASN A 455 52.25 -34.71 37.73
N ILE A 456 52.55 -34.06 36.61
CA ILE A 456 53.26 -34.65 35.45
C ILE A 456 54.69 -35.00 35.84
N ASN A 457 55.09 -36.26 35.65
CA ASN A 457 56.48 -36.68 35.79
C ASN A 457 56.93 -37.64 34.67
N VAL A 458 58.11 -38.25 34.84
CA VAL A 458 58.75 -39.11 33.83
C VAL A 458 58.00 -40.44 33.63
N GLU A 459 57.21 -40.88 34.60
CA GLU A 459 56.40 -42.09 34.55
C GLU A 459 55.19 -41.92 33.62
N ASP A 460 54.52 -40.76 33.64
CA ASP A 460 53.47 -40.39 32.69
C ASP A 460 54.02 -40.38 31.25
N LEU A 461 55.19 -39.76 31.05
CA LEU A 461 55.89 -39.72 29.76
C LEU A 461 56.27 -41.12 29.28
N LYS A 462 56.68 -42.01 30.19
CA LYS A 462 56.94 -43.42 29.88
C LYS A 462 55.65 -44.13 29.45
N MET A 463 54.52 -43.89 30.11
CA MET A 463 53.25 -44.52 29.74
C MET A 463 52.73 -44.07 28.37
N MET A 464 52.92 -42.80 27.99
CA MET A 464 52.66 -42.32 26.63
C MET A 464 53.57 -43.00 25.59
N ILE A 465 54.87 -43.18 25.90
CA ILE A 465 55.81 -43.90 25.03
C ILE A 465 55.43 -45.38 24.89
N ASP A 466 55.12 -46.07 25.98
CA ASP A 466 54.76 -47.49 25.94
C ASP A 466 53.40 -47.71 25.25
N TYR A 467 52.48 -46.73 25.24
CA TYR A 467 51.27 -46.73 24.41
C TYR A 467 51.58 -46.61 22.91
N LEU A 468 52.39 -45.63 22.48
CA LEU A 468 52.78 -45.50 21.07
C LEU A 468 53.62 -46.67 20.54
N LEU A 469 54.23 -47.45 21.43
CA LEU A 469 54.95 -48.68 21.10
C LEU A 469 54.08 -49.96 21.20
N GLY A 470 52.77 -49.84 21.48
CA GLY A 470 51.85 -50.98 21.56
C GLY A 470 52.10 -51.93 22.74
N LYS A 471 52.74 -51.44 23.81
CA LYS A 471 53.09 -52.25 25.00
C LYS A 471 52.12 -52.07 26.17
N LYS A 472 51.37 -50.97 26.20
CA LYS A 472 50.37 -50.65 27.23
C LYS A 472 49.18 -49.95 26.57
N ASP A 473 47.99 -50.51 26.72
CA ASP A 473 46.75 -49.78 26.40
C ASP A 473 46.46 -48.69 27.44
N LEU A 474 45.83 -47.61 26.98
CA LEU A 474 45.27 -46.55 27.82
C LEU A 474 43.74 -46.59 27.75
N ASP A 475 43.08 -46.43 28.89
CA ASP A 475 41.63 -46.16 28.98
C ASP A 475 41.27 -44.77 28.42
N GLU A 476 39.98 -44.42 28.46
CA GLU A 476 39.46 -43.18 27.89
C GLU A 476 39.98 -41.92 28.58
N PHE A 477 40.09 -41.93 29.92
CA PHE A 477 40.61 -40.80 30.68
C PHE A 477 42.10 -40.61 30.40
N ASN A 478 42.86 -41.70 30.44
CA ASN A 478 44.30 -41.67 30.19
C ASN A 478 44.62 -41.38 28.72
N LYS A 479 43.71 -41.65 27.77
CA LYS A 479 43.81 -41.17 26.39
C LYS A 479 43.63 -39.66 26.28
N PHE A 480 42.61 -39.09 26.93
CA PHE A 480 42.44 -37.63 26.99
C PHE A 480 43.62 -36.95 27.70
N ALA A 481 44.15 -37.55 28.76
CA ALA A 481 45.34 -37.05 29.43
C ALA A 481 46.59 -37.10 28.53
N ALA A 482 46.70 -38.10 27.65
CA ALA A 482 47.84 -38.27 26.76
C ALA A 482 47.80 -37.40 25.49
N ASP A 483 46.62 -36.98 25.02
CA ASP A 483 46.48 -35.93 24.01
C ASP A 483 46.84 -34.57 24.65
N ILE A 484 48.09 -34.13 24.56
CA ILE A 484 48.51 -32.84 25.13
C ILE A 484 48.06 -31.69 24.23
N ASN A 485 48.08 -31.89 22.91
CA ASN A 485 47.93 -30.81 21.94
C ASN A 485 46.47 -30.42 21.66
N GLY A 486 45.53 -31.36 21.75
CA GLY A 486 44.10 -31.14 21.52
C GLY A 486 43.61 -31.50 20.11
N ASP A 487 44.27 -32.42 19.39
CA ASP A 487 43.84 -32.88 18.05
C ASP A 487 43.23 -34.30 18.04
N GLU A 488 42.86 -34.79 19.22
CA GLU A 488 42.26 -36.11 19.48
C GLU A 488 43.18 -37.29 19.14
N LYS A 489 44.48 -37.05 18.89
CA LYS A 489 45.46 -38.07 18.48
C LYS A 489 46.70 -38.01 19.36
N ILE A 490 46.92 -39.08 20.11
CA ILE A 490 48.16 -39.25 20.86
C ILE A 490 49.27 -39.56 19.84
N THR A 491 50.26 -38.66 19.73
CA THR A 491 51.35 -38.77 18.74
C THR A 491 52.72 -38.44 19.36
N ALA A 492 53.77 -38.49 18.54
CA ALA A 492 55.09 -37.98 18.93
C ALA A 492 55.08 -36.46 19.23
N THR A 493 54.09 -35.70 18.75
CA THR A 493 53.92 -34.27 19.06
C THR A 493 53.64 -34.06 20.55
N ASP A 494 52.83 -34.93 21.13
CA ASP A 494 52.40 -34.88 22.54
C ASP A 494 53.55 -35.25 23.47
N ILE A 495 54.37 -36.24 23.10
CA ILE A 495 55.65 -36.54 23.76
C ILE A 495 56.56 -35.30 23.76
N ILE A 496 56.61 -34.55 22.65
CA ILE A 496 57.42 -33.32 22.55
C ILE A 496 56.82 -32.20 23.42
N MET A 497 55.50 -32.02 23.47
CA MET A 497 54.86 -31.04 24.35
C MET A 497 55.04 -31.38 25.83
N MET A 498 54.77 -32.62 26.22
CA MET A 498 54.97 -33.14 27.58
C MET A 498 56.42 -32.97 28.05
N LYS A 499 57.40 -33.28 27.18
CA LYS A 499 58.82 -33.04 27.44
C LYS A 499 59.15 -31.55 27.56
N LYS A 500 58.45 -30.64 26.87
CA LYS A 500 58.59 -29.18 27.08
C LYS A 500 58.04 -28.76 28.45
N ILE A 501 56.88 -29.27 28.86
CA ILE A 501 56.28 -28.97 30.19
C ILE A 501 57.24 -29.42 31.30
N LEU A 502 57.71 -30.68 31.25
CA LEU A 502 58.68 -31.24 32.21
C LEU A 502 60.04 -30.50 32.25
N LEU A 503 60.38 -29.73 31.22
CA LEU A 503 61.60 -28.91 31.16
C LEU A 503 61.35 -27.42 31.44
N GLY A 504 60.14 -27.01 31.83
CA GLY A 504 59.77 -25.61 32.03
C GLY A 504 59.81 -24.76 30.74
N LYS A 505 59.66 -25.39 29.57
CA LYS A 505 59.72 -24.78 28.23
C LYS A 505 58.36 -24.64 27.52
N LEU A 506 57.29 -24.99 28.22
CA LEU A 506 55.90 -24.75 27.84
C LEU A 506 55.12 -24.55 29.13
N ASP A 507 54.38 -23.44 29.23
CA ASP A 507 53.54 -23.16 30.40
C ASP A 507 52.24 -23.94 30.29
N TYR A 508 51.74 -24.45 31.42
CA TYR A 508 50.54 -25.29 31.41
C TYR A 508 49.26 -24.51 31.09
N LYS A 509 49.25 -23.20 31.35
CA LYS A 509 48.14 -22.30 30.94
C LYS A 509 47.94 -22.23 29.42
N ASP A 510 48.98 -22.55 28.63
CA ASP A 510 48.95 -22.47 27.17
C ASP A 510 48.35 -23.75 26.54
N ILE A 511 48.04 -24.77 27.36
CA ILE A 511 47.42 -26.03 26.94
C ILE A 511 45.91 -25.87 26.77
N LYS A 512 45.42 -26.07 25.54
CA LYS A 512 43.98 -26.06 25.23
C LYS A 512 43.27 -27.24 25.88
N ASN A 513 42.09 -26.98 26.45
CA ASN A 513 41.25 -27.97 27.12
C ASN A 513 42.07 -28.81 28.11
N SER A 514 42.87 -28.15 28.96
CA SER A 514 43.82 -28.78 29.87
C SER A 514 43.20 -29.64 30.97
N ALA A 515 41.91 -29.47 31.25
CA ALA A 515 41.14 -30.25 32.22
C ALA A 515 39.80 -30.71 31.63
N LYS A 516 39.38 -31.92 32.02
CA LYS A 516 37.99 -32.38 31.97
C LYS A 516 37.50 -32.74 33.37
N PHE A 517 36.21 -32.55 33.61
CA PHE A 517 35.57 -32.77 34.91
C PHE A 517 34.44 -33.80 34.78
N TYR A 518 34.28 -34.63 35.80
CA TYR A 518 33.37 -35.77 35.80
C TYR A 518 32.66 -35.89 37.15
N THR A 519 31.38 -36.25 37.14
CA THR A 519 30.70 -36.79 38.31
C THR A 519 30.69 -38.32 38.24
N LYS A 520 30.50 -38.97 39.39
CA LYS A 520 30.40 -40.42 39.49
C LYS A 520 29.00 -40.81 39.92
N ASP A 521 28.36 -41.70 39.16
CA ASP A 521 27.06 -42.27 39.51
C ASP A 521 27.23 -43.26 40.68
N PRO A 522 26.55 -43.05 41.82
CA PRO A 522 26.68 -43.93 42.99
C PRO A 522 26.00 -45.30 42.81
N VAL A 523 25.13 -45.47 41.81
CA VAL A 523 24.41 -46.73 41.53
C VAL A 523 25.11 -47.53 40.43
N SER A 524 25.41 -46.91 39.29
CA SER A 524 26.11 -47.62 38.19
C SER A 524 27.63 -47.65 38.34
N ASN A 525 28.21 -46.87 39.26
CA ASN A 525 29.66 -46.70 39.46
C ASN A 525 30.39 -46.16 38.22
N THR A 526 29.66 -45.66 37.20
CA THR A 526 30.21 -45.02 36.00
C THR A 526 30.57 -43.55 36.23
N TYR A 527 31.43 -43.01 35.39
CA TYR A 527 31.75 -41.57 35.36
C TYR A 527 31.03 -40.90 34.20
N LYS A 528 30.51 -39.70 34.44
CA LYS A 528 29.85 -38.85 33.44
C LYS A 528 30.55 -37.51 33.35
N GLU A 529 30.96 -37.10 32.15
CA GLU A 529 31.58 -35.79 31.92
C GLU A 529 30.58 -34.67 32.23
N ILE A 530 31.06 -33.60 32.87
CA ILE A 530 30.27 -32.43 33.24
C ILE A 530 30.97 -31.13 32.84
N GLU A 531 30.23 -30.27 32.16
CA GLU A 531 30.64 -28.87 31.98
C GLU A 531 30.26 -27.98 33.17
N TYR A 532 29.24 -28.37 33.94
CA TYR A 532 28.67 -27.63 35.06
C TYR A 532 27.78 -28.52 35.96
N ILE A 533 27.35 -27.97 37.10
CA ILE A 533 26.41 -28.58 38.06
C ILE A 533 25.32 -27.56 38.41
N GLU A 534 24.05 -27.99 38.42
CA GLU A 534 22.88 -27.11 38.69
C GLU A 534 22.31 -27.26 40.11
N ASN A 535 22.51 -28.42 40.75
CA ASN A 535 22.03 -28.67 42.11
C ASN A 535 23.22 -28.67 43.09
N LEU A 536 23.26 -27.67 43.97
CA LEU A 536 24.41 -27.38 44.84
C LEU A 536 24.18 -27.80 46.31
N LYS A 537 23.16 -28.61 46.58
CA LYS A 537 22.61 -28.80 47.94
C LYS A 537 23.36 -29.80 48.84
N ASP A 538 24.27 -30.58 48.28
CA ASP A 538 25.02 -31.62 49.00
C ASP A 538 26.54 -31.51 48.73
N PRO A 539 27.41 -31.96 49.66
CA PRO A 539 28.85 -32.02 49.45
C PRO A 539 29.24 -32.89 48.25
N MET A 540 29.87 -32.30 47.24
CA MET A 540 30.11 -32.96 45.94
C MET A 540 31.56 -33.43 45.75
N THR A 541 31.73 -34.66 45.26
CA THR A 541 33.03 -35.20 44.83
C THR A 541 33.14 -35.16 43.31
N ILE A 542 34.07 -34.35 42.82
CA ILE A 542 34.30 -34.12 41.38
C ILE A 542 35.60 -34.79 40.98
N TYR A 543 35.54 -35.60 39.94
CA TYR A 543 36.71 -36.25 39.36
C TYR A 543 37.26 -35.37 38.24
N CYS A 544 38.58 -35.26 38.15
CA CYS A 544 39.26 -34.40 37.19
C CYS A 544 40.35 -35.19 36.48
N VAL A 545 40.43 -35.00 35.16
CA VAL A 545 41.52 -35.52 34.33
C VAL A 545 42.27 -34.31 33.78
N LEU A 546 43.58 -34.27 34.01
CA LEU A 546 44.45 -33.19 33.56
C LEU A 546 45.36 -33.70 32.44
N LYS A 547 45.50 -32.91 31.37
CA LYS A 547 46.43 -33.23 30.28
C LYS A 547 47.85 -33.38 30.81
N GLY A 548 48.46 -34.53 30.57
CA GLY A 548 49.78 -34.95 31.04
C GLY A 548 49.83 -35.71 32.36
N ASP A 549 48.73 -35.77 33.13
CA ASP A 549 48.61 -36.57 34.36
C ASP A 549 47.91 -37.89 33.96
N ILE A 550 48.70 -38.88 33.52
CA ILE A 550 48.23 -40.06 32.74
C ILE A 550 48.13 -41.32 33.63
N ARG A 551 48.42 -41.19 34.94
CA ARG A 551 48.53 -42.31 35.88
C ARG A 551 47.29 -42.49 36.73
#